data_AF-A0A554GRY3-F1
#
_entry.id   AF-A0A554GRY3-F1
#
_cell.length_a   1.000
_cell.length_b   1.000
_cell.length_c   1.000
_cell.angle_alpha   90.00
_cell.angle_beta   90.00
_cell.angle_gamma   90.00
#
_symmetry.space_group_name_H-M   'P 1'
#
loop_
_entity.id
_entity.type
_entity.pdbx_description
1 polymer ?
#
loop_
_entity_poly.entity_id
_entity_poly.type
_entity_poly.pdbx_seq_one_letter_code
_entity_poly.pdbx_strand_id
1 'polypeptide(L)'
;MRDMDLWSGHAEWLKSLSLFLGCSLRIVHGSETVEVDAASATLEGMVGALHSGIVIELVVKLLVAQKDDGSVTVWALVFFFVDKRRVAEQGMCYLALEWREDQWCRRGWESDVDDEWAGLETLA
;
A
#
# COMPACT_ATOMS: atom_id res chain seq x y z
N MET A 1 1.76 -8.80 28.79
CA MET A 1 1.47 -8.66 27.34
C MET A 1 2.71 -9.14 26.61
N ARG A 2 2.56 -10.04 25.63
CA ARG A 2 3.65 -10.33 24.71
C ARG A 2 3.70 -9.17 23.72
N ASP A 3 4.84 -8.53 23.56
CA ASP A 3 5.11 -7.68 22.39
C ASP A 3 4.84 -8.55 21.16
N MET A 4 3.74 -8.29 20.47
CA MET A 4 3.43 -8.97 19.24
C MET A 4 4.14 -8.17 18.15
N ASP A 5 5.07 -8.80 17.45
CA ASP A 5 5.74 -8.18 16.32
C ASP A 5 4.72 -8.00 15.18
N LEU A 6 4.11 -6.82 15.12
CA LEU A 6 3.12 -6.45 14.12
C LEU A 6 3.67 -6.53 12.69
N TRP A 7 4.99 -6.46 12.53
CA TRP A 7 5.63 -6.51 11.23
C TRP A 7 6.01 -7.93 10.80
N SER A 8 5.87 -8.94 11.67
CA SER A 8 6.29 -10.31 11.38
C SER A 8 5.68 -10.92 10.11
N GLY A 9 4.48 -10.49 9.71
CA GLY A 9 3.78 -10.95 8.50
C GLY A 9 4.14 -10.20 7.20
N HIS A 10 4.96 -9.15 7.25
CA HIS A 10 5.14 -8.24 6.11
C HIS A 10 5.61 -8.92 4.81
N ALA A 11 6.47 -9.94 4.92
CA ALA A 11 7.00 -10.64 3.75
C ALA A 11 5.90 -11.39 2.99
N GLU A 12 4.93 -11.97 3.70
CA GLU A 12 3.78 -12.64 3.10
C GLU A 12 2.81 -11.63 2.47
N TRP A 13 2.47 -10.58 3.21
CA TRP A 13 1.59 -9.51 2.71
C TRP A 13 2.14 -8.88 1.45
N LEU A 14 3.43 -8.52 1.43
CA LEU A 14 4.11 -7.92 0.29
C LEU A 14 4.11 -8.85 -0.93
N LYS A 15 4.45 -10.13 -0.73
CA LYS A 15 4.46 -11.13 -1.79
C LYS A 15 3.06 -11.31 -2.39
N SER A 16 2.05 -11.47 -1.53
CA SER A 16 0.66 -11.64 -1.96
C SER A 16 0.13 -10.37 -2.64
N LEU A 17 0.48 -9.18 -2.14
CA LEU A 17 0.06 -7.90 -2.72
C LEU A 17 0.68 -7.68 -4.10
N SER A 18 1.96 -8.05 -4.27
CA SER A 18 2.64 -8.02 -5.56
C SER A 18 1.93 -8.89 -6.60
N LEU A 19 1.50 -10.09 -6.20
CA LEU A 19 0.71 -10.98 -7.06
C LEU A 19 -0.66 -10.39 -7.38
N PHE A 20 -1.35 -9.82 -6.38
CA PHE A 20 -2.66 -9.21 -6.54
C PHE A 20 -2.64 -8.01 -7.51
N LEU A 21 -1.63 -7.15 -7.40
CA LEU A 21 -1.46 -5.96 -8.25
C LEU A 21 -0.79 -6.27 -9.61
N GLY A 22 -0.29 -7.49 -9.80
CA GLY A 22 0.33 -7.91 -11.05
C GLY A 22 1.72 -7.29 -11.31
N CYS A 23 2.41 -6.81 -10.27
CA CYS A 23 3.76 -6.25 -10.37
C CYS A 23 4.59 -6.56 -9.14
N SER A 24 5.92 -6.59 -9.28
CA SER A 24 6.82 -6.66 -8.13
C SER A 24 6.78 -5.35 -7.36
N LEU A 25 6.42 -5.42 -6.07
CA LEU A 25 6.55 -4.29 -5.15
C LEU A 25 7.89 -4.38 -4.40
N ARG A 26 8.43 -3.22 -4.02
CA ARG A 26 9.63 -3.09 -3.19
C ARG A 26 9.39 -2.05 -2.11
N ILE A 27 9.92 -2.29 -0.92
CA ILE A 27 9.87 -1.30 0.16
C ILE A 27 10.81 -0.15 -0.20
N VAL A 28 10.30 1.09 -0.10
CA VAL A 28 11.10 2.30 -0.20
C VAL A 28 11.99 2.39 1.04
N HIS A 29 13.29 2.45 0.84
CA HIS A 29 14.27 2.41 1.93
C HIS A 29 14.04 3.54 2.95
N GLY A 30 13.91 3.19 4.24
CA GLY A 30 13.72 4.15 5.32
C GLY A 30 12.30 4.68 5.45
N SER A 31 11.34 4.08 4.73
CA SER A 31 9.92 4.42 4.85
C SER A 31 9.19 3.60 5.93
N GLU A 32 9.84 2.57 6.48
CA GLU A 32 9.25 1.74 7.52
C GLU A 32 9.12 2.51 8.84
N THR A 33 7.96 2.38 9.47
CA THR A 33 7.69 2.88 10.82
C THR A 33 7.08 1.74 11.63
N VAL A 34 7.52 1.61 12.88
CA VAL A 34 7.00 0.60 13.82
C VAL A 34 6.77 1.29 15.15
N GLU A 35 5.51 1.34 15.54
CA GLU A 35 5.01 1.86 16.80
C GLU A 35 4.47 0.69 17.66
N VAL A 36 3.88 1.00 18.82
CA VAL A 36 3.43 -0.03 19.78
C VAL A 36 2.24 -0.83 19.23
N ASP A 37 1.30 -0.16 18.57
CA ASP A 37 0.03 -0.70 18.07
C ASP A 37 -0.14 -0.53 16.56
N ALA A 38 0.83 0.08 15.88
CA ALA A 38 0.80 0.30 14.44
C ALA A 38 2.17 0.08 13.80
N ALA A 39 2.16 -0.28 12.52
CA ALA A 39 3.34 -0.29 11.68
C ALA A 39 2.97 0.10 10.25
N SER A 40 3.88 0.72 9.53
CA SER A 40 3.65 1.03 8.12
C SER A 40 4.92 1.00 7.30
N ALA A 41 4.76 0.87 5.98
CA ALA A 41 5.83 1.08 5.01
C ALA A 41 5.28 1.63 3.71
N THR A 42 6.14 2.32 2.95
CA THR A 42 5.83 2.72 1.58
C THR A 42 6.44 1.71 0.63
N LEU A 43 5.65 1.27 -0.35
CA LEU A 43 6.07 0.36 -1.40
C LEU A 43 6.00 1.06 -2.75
N GLU A 44 6.90 0.72 -3.64
CA GLU A 44 6.88 1.16 -5.05
C GLU A 44 6.85 -0.05 -5.99
N GLY A 45 6.19 0.12 -7.13
CA GLY A 45 6.14 -0.89 -8.19
C GLY A 45 5.82 -0.26 -9.54
N MET A 46 6.07 -1.02 -10.60
CA MET A 46 5.77 -0.62 -11.97
C MET A 46 4.99 -1.75 -12.65
N VAL A 47 3.86 -1.40 -13.27
CA VAL A 47 3.01 -2.36 -13.99
C VAL A 47 3.41 -2.40 -15.45
N GLY A 48 3.57 -3.62 -15.97
CA GLY A 48 3.95 -3.84 -17.36
C GLY A 48 5.45 -3.67 -17.61
N ALA A 49 5.84 -3.75 -18.87
CA ALA A 49 7.23 -3.55 -19.28
C ALA A 49 7.45 -2.10 -19.75
N LEU A 50 8.66 -1.58 -19.55
CA LEU A 50 9.06 -0.21 -19.91
C LEU A 50 8.90 0.16 -21.40
N HIS A 51 8.50 -0.78 -22.25
CA HIS A 51 8.27 -0.56 -23.67
C HIS A 51 6.78 -0.34 -23.94
N SER A 52 6.50 0.76 -24.67
CA SER A 52 5.21 1.31 -25.12
C SER A 52 4.79 2.64 -24.49
N GLY A 53 5.71 3.60 -24.31
CA GLY A 53 5.41 5.04 -24.25
C GLY A 53 4.56 5.55 -23.08
N ILE A 54 3.99 4.66 -22.27
CA ILE A 54 3.18 4.92 -21.09
C ILE A 54 3.80 4.11 -19.96
N VAL A 55 4.14 4.80 -18.87
CA VAL A 55 4.63 4.18 -17.65
C VAL A 55 3.51 4.20 -16.61
N ILE A 56 3.19 3.02 -16.05
CA ILE A 56 2.24 2.90 -14.95
C ILE A 56 3.01 2.54 -13.69
N GLU A 57 3.10 3.50 -12.78
CA GLU A 57 3.78 3.40 -11.50
C GLU A 57 2.74 3.28 -10.38
N LEU A 58 3.07 2.47 -9.38
CA LEU A 58 2.28 2.30 -8.17
C LEU A 58 3.11 2.76 -6.98
N VAL A 59 2.51 3.60 -6.15
CA VAL A 59 2.97 3.82 -4.78
C VAL A 59 1.92 3.22 -3.86
N VAL A 60 2.35 2.45 -2.87
CA VAL A 60 1.43 1.81 -1.92
C VAL A 60 1.83 2.16 -0.50
N LYS A 61 0.85 2.58 0.31
CA LYS A 61 1.01 2.64 1.76
C LYS A 61 0.49 1.34 2.36
N LEU A 62 1.41 0.53 2.88
CA LEU A 62 1.07 -0.67 3.65
C LEU A 62 0.91 -0.24 5.10
N LEU A 63 -0.29 -0.41 5.65
CA LEU A 63 -0.64 0.00 7.01
C LEU A 63 -1.06 -1.22 7.81
N VAL A 64 -0.51 -1.37 9.01
CA VAL A 64 -0.78 -2.46 9.93
C VAL A 64 -1.19 -1.84 11.25
N ALA A 65 -2.31 -2.29 11.81
CA ALA A 65 -2.78 -1.83 13.11
C ALA A 65 -3.27 -3.00 13.95
N GLN A 66 -2.95 -2.99 15.23
CA GLN A 66 -3.54 -3.89 16.21
C GLN A 66 -4.92 -3.37 16.62
N LYS A 67 -5.89 -4.27 16.71
CA LYS A 67 -7.23 -4.00 17.24
C LYS A 67 -7.28 -4.30 18.74
N ASP A 68 -8.29 -3.76 19.40
CA ASP A 68 -8.55 -3.97 20.84
C ASP A 68 -8.72 -5.45 21.23
N ASP A 69 -9.19 -6.28 20.32
CA ASP A 69 -9.32 -7.74 20.52
C ASP A 69 -8.00 -8.51 20.34
N GLY A 70 -6.90 -7.79 20.09
CA GLY A 70 -5.57 -8.32 19.84
C GLY A 70 -5.34 -8.79 18.41
N SER A 71 -6.36 -8.75 17.54
CA SER A 71 -6.22 -9.09 16.12
C SER A 71 -5.47 -8.00 15.35
N VAL A 72 -4.91 -8.35 14.20
CA VAL A 72 -4.20 -7.40 13.32
C VAL A 72 -5.07 -7.09 12.12
N THR A 73 -5.10 -5.83 11.73
CA THR A 73 -5.70 -5.39 10.47
C THR A 73 -4.60 -4.87 9.57
N VAL A 74 -4.64 -5.27 8.30
CA VAL A 74 -3.65 -4.87 7.31
C VAL A 74 -4.37 -4.26 6.12
N TRP A 75 -3.93 -3.07 5.74
CA TRP A 75 -4.45 -2.29 4.64
C TRP A 75 -3.33 -1.97 3.65
N ALA A 76 -3.70 -1.89 2.38
CA ALA A 76 -2.86 -1.34 1.33
C ALA A 76 -3.62 -0.23 0.61
N LEU A 77 -3.11 0.99 0.69
CA LEU A 77 -3.66 2.15 -0.04
C LEU A 77 -2.85 2.31 -1.32
N VAL A 78 -3.47 2.02 -2.47
CA VAL A 78 -2.77 1.95 -3.77
C VAL A 78 -3.02 3.23 -4.55
N PHE A 79 -1.94 3.96 -4.83
CA PHE A 79 -1.92 5.17 -5.63
C PHE A 79 -1.37 4.84 -7.01
N PHE A 80 -2.15 5.13 -8.05
CA PHE A 80 -1.77 4.87 -9.43
C PHE A 80 -1.21 6.14 -10.06
N PHE A 81 -0.11 6.01 -10.77
CA PHE A 81 0.50 7.09 -11.53
C PHE A 81 0.69 6.63 -12.98
N VAL A 82 0.23 7.46 -13.91
CA VAL A 82 0.45 7.27 -15.34
C VAL A 82 1.28 8.45 -15.82
N ASP A 83 2.50 8.17 -16.30
CA ASP A 83 3.48 9.19 -16.69
C ASP A 83 3.63 10.30 -15.63
N LYS A 84 3.90 9.88 -14.37
CA LYS A 84 4.05 10.75 -13.18
C LYS A 84 2.78 11.50 -12.75
N ARG A 85 1.63 11.24 -13.36
CA ARG A 85 0.36 11.88 -12.99
C ARG A 85 -0.51 10.91 -12.22
N ARG A 86 -0.99 11.33 -11.04
CA ARG A 86 -1.91 10.54 -10.23
C ARG A 86 -3.22 10.30 -11.00
N VAL A 87 -3.67 9.04 -11.03
CA VAL A 87 -4.93 8.63 -11.67
C VAL A 87 -5.80 7.93 -10.62
N ALA A 88 -7.03 8.40 -10.50
CA ALA A 88 -8.04 7.84 -9.60
C ALA A 88 -9.45 8.09 -10.17
N GLU A 89 -10.46 7.48 -9.56
CA GLU A 89 -11.85 7.86 -9.81
C GLU A 89 -12.11 9.33 -9.42
N GLN A 90 -13.14 9.94 -10.00
CA GLN A 90 -13.44 11.35 -9.78
C GLN A 90 -13.67 11.64 -8.29
N GLY A 91 -12.90 12.58 -7.73
CA GLY A 91 -12.97 12.96 -6.32
C GLY A 91 -12.28 11.98 -5.36
N MET A 92 -11.60 10.95 -5.88
CA MET A 92 -10.87 9.95 -5.10
C MET A 92 -9.36 10.10 -5.29
N CYS A 93 -8.59 9.46 -4.42
CA CYS A 93 -7.13 9.57 -4.36
C CYS A 93 -6.42 8.22 -4.49
N TYR A 94 -6.98 7.15 -3.90
CA TYR A 94 -6.36 5.83 -3.87
C TYR A 94 -7.40 4.71 -3.88
N LEU A 95 -6.97 3.50 -4.24
CA LEU A 95 -7.74 2.27 -4.09
C LEU A 95 -7.37 1.59 -2.78
N ALA A 96 -8.35 1.41 -1.89
CA ALA A 96 -8.17 0.71 -0.63
C ALA A 96 -8.32 -0.81 -0.80
N LEU A 97 -7.33 -1.55 -0.31
CA LEU A 97 -7.32 -3.00 -0.19
C LEU A 97 -7.16 -3.39 1.27
N GLU A 98 -7.79 -4.49 1.66
CA GLU A 98 -7.73 -5.03 3.02
C GLU A 98 -7.33 -6.50 2.98
N TRP A 99 -6.43 -6.90 3.87
CA TRP A 99 -6.09 -8.30 4.08
C TRP A 99 -7.16 -8.98 4.94
N ARG A 100 -7.83 -9.98 4.39
CA ARG A 100 -8.82 -10.81 5.09
C ARG A 100 -8.67 -12.25 4.65
N GLU A 101 -8.70 -13.17 5.62
CA GLU A 101 -8.69 -14.62 5.35
C GLU A 101 -7.55 -15.02 4.40
N ASP A 102 -6.35 -14.48 4.66
CA ASP A 102 -5.12 -14.71 3.89
C ASP A 102 -5.12 -14.22 2.44
N GLN A 103 -5.99 -13.25 2.11
CA GLN A 103 -6.12 -12.69 0.78
C GLN A 103 -6.38 -11.17 0.79
N TRP A 104 -5.94 -10.50 -0.27
CA TRP A 104 -6.28 -9.10 -0.50
C TRP A 104 -7.68 -8.96 -1.08
N CYS A 105 -8.51 -8.19 -0.39
CA CYS A 105 -9.86 -7.87 -0.81
C CYS A 105 -9.94 -6.40 -1.24
N ARG A 106 -10.53 -6.14 -2.41
CA ARG A 106 -10.85 -4.77 -2.83
C ARG A 106 -11.96 -4.21 -1.95
N ARG A 107 -11.74 -3.03 -1.37
CA ARG A 107 -12.73 -2.31 -0.57
C ARG A 107 -13.41 -1.20 -1.36
N GLY A 108 -12.65 -0.41 -2.11
CA GLY A 108 -13.19 0.68 -2.93
C GLY A 108 -12.18 1.80 -3.15
N TRP A 109 -12.56 2.79 -3.95
CA TRP A 109 -11.79 4.04 -4.04
C TRP A 109 -12.18 4.98 -2.91
N GLU A 110 -11.18 5.68 -2.38
CA GLU A 110 -11.35 6.61 -1.27
C GLU A 110 -10.60 7.91 -1.53
N SER A 111 -11.09 8.98 -0.89
CA SER A 111 -10.49 10.31 -0.91
C SER A 111 -9.51 10.49 0.24
N ASP A 112 -8.40 11.18 0.00
CA ASP A 112 -7.46 11.65 1.01
C ASP A 112 -7.90 13.04 1.49
N VAL A 113 -8.83 13.09 2.45
CA VAL A 113 -9.50 14.34 2.86
C VAL A 113 -8.56 15.29 3.60
N ASP A 114 -7.58 14.74 4.30
CA ASP A 114 -6.64 15.48 5.14
C ASP A 114 -5.30 15.75 4.44
N ASP A 115 -5.20 15.45 3.13
CA ASP A 115 -3.99 15.56 2.31
C ASP A 115 -2.76 14.86 2.95
N GLU A 116 -2.99 13.77 3.68
CA GLU A 116 -1.94 13.02 4.38
C GLU A 116 -0.91 12.45 3.40
N TRP A 117 -1.36 12.15 2.18
CA TRP A 117 -0.60 11.51 1.12
C TRP A 117 -0.22 12.47 -0.01
N ALA A 118 -0.15 13.77 0.29
CA ALA A 118 0.47 14.75 -0.58
C ALA A 118 1.97 14.44 -0.77
N GLY A 119 2.53 14.67 -1.96
CA GLY A 119 3.95 14.48 -2.25
C GLY A 119 4.37 13.07 -2.69
N LEU A 120 3.49 12.07 -2.66
CA LEU A 120 3.83 10.72 -3.14
C LEU A 120 4.21 10.66 -4.62
N GLU A 121 3.80 11.66 -5.41
CA GLU A 121 4.20 11.84 -6.81
C GLU A 121 5.72 12.00 -7.01
N THR A 122 6.50 12.33 -5.97
CA THR A 122 7.97 12.39 -6.09
C THR A 122 8.64 11.02 -6.07
N LEU A 123 7.92 10.00 -5.59
CA LEU A 123 8.36 8.60 -5.57
C LEU A 123 7.94 7.86 -6.84
N ALA A 124 6.88 8.34 -7.46
CA ALA A 124 6.28 7.76 -8.64
C ALA A 124 6.92 8.27 -9.91
#